data_AF-A0AAE9THW6-F1
#
_entry.id   AF-A0AAE9THW6-F1
#
_cell.length_a   1.000
_cell.length_b   1.000
_cell.length_c   1.000
_cell.angle_alpha   90.00
_cell.angle_beta   90.00
_cell.angle_gamma   90.00
#
_symmetry.space_group_name_H-M   'P 1'
#
loop_
_entity.id
_entity.type
_entity.pdbx_description
1 polymer ?
#
loop_
_entity_poly.entity_id
_entity_poly.type
_entity_poly.pdbx_seq_one_letter_code
_entity_poly.pdbx_strand_id
1 'polypeptide(L)'
;MFTPKVFIEGQKMVYGSFTDAVGKKEDGKLIDNMAMYEITKGLSEKNLSDEFEITVKVNVSGFHEPFEFQVPVKNLSKNKILLKPDKTQSSGTFSYTVKQIELTPVTTRLIVDSKGKVPSTAEQSGDLSATKMYYDIVDQDGNQLEQHMLGLFHRSPDSEYHEDEAYSPFTKTPTSITIKPYTMTVKKDWSVIENQEGNWAKTYHKDLEMTIPVPSQ
;
A
#
# COMPACT_ATOMS: atom_id res chain seq x y z
N MET A 1 -5.89 25.32 -6.25
CA MET A 1 -6.11 23.88 -5.99
C MET A 1 -7.61 23.68 -5.86
N PHE A 2 -8.22 22.95 -6.79
CA PHE A 2 -9.66 22.70 -6.80
C PHE A 2 -9.95 21.49 -5.91
N THR A 3 -10.84 21.61 -4.93
CA THR A 3 -11.20 20.50 -4.04
C THR A 3 -12.67 20.16 -4.25
N PRO A 4 -13.00 18.95 -4.75
CA PRO A 4 -14.39 18.54 -4.88
C PRO A 4 -15.06 18.46 -3.51
N LYS A 5 -16.37 18.69 -3.47
CA LYS A 5 -17.17 18.40 -2.28
C LYS A 5 -17.68 16.97 -2.40
N VAL A 6 -17.24 16.11 -1.50
CA VAL A 6 -17.64 14.70 -1.48
C VAL A 6 -18.65 14.47 -0.36
N PHE A 7 -19.69 13.69 -0.65
CA PHE A 7 -20.75 13.35 0.28
C PHE A 7 -20.94 11.83 0.29
N ILE A 8 -21.26 11.28 1.46
CA ILE A 8 -21.67 9.89 1.64
C ILE A 8 -23.01 9.93 2.33
N GLU A 9 -24.05 9.36 1.71
CA GLU A 9 -25.43 9.38 2.24
C GLU A 9 -25.88 10.81 2.62
N GLY A 10 -25.52 11.80 1.79
CA GLY A 10 -25.83 13.22 2.01
C GLY A 10 -24.98 13.93 3.05
N GLN A 11 -24.12 13.22 3.79
CA GLN A 11 -23.19 13.82 4.75
C GLN A 11 -21.88 14.22 4.08
N LYS A 12 -21.51 15.49 4.20
CA LYS A 12 -20.26 16.00 3.63
C LYS A 12 -19.04 15.35 4.29
N MET A 13 -18.12 14.85 3.47
CA MET A 13 -16.82 14.34 3.88
C MET A 13 -15.80 15.47 4.00
N VAL A 14 -14.95 15.39 5.03
CA VAL A 14 -13.90 16.37 5.32
C VAL A 14 -12.50 15.76 5.21
N TYR A 15 -12.41 14.45 5.00
CA TYR A 15 -11.16 13.71 5.00
C TYR A 15 -10.96 12.99 3.67
N GLY A 16 -10.21 13.62 2.78
CA GLY A 16 -9.70 12.98 1.57
C GLY A 16 -8.75 13.89 0.81
N SER A 17 -7.81 13.28 0.07
CA SER A 17 -6.88 13.97 -0.82
C SER A 17 -7.45 13.96 -2.23
N PHE A 18 -7.33 15.09 -2.93
CA PHE A 18 -7.62 15.18 -4.35
C PHE A 18 -6.31 15.39 -5.09
N THR A 19 -5.98 14.49 -6.01
CA THR A 19 -4.76 14.57 -6.81
C THR A 19 -5.07 14.42 -8.28
N ASP A 20 -4.27 15.09 -9.11
CA ASP A 20 -4.14 14.71 -10.51
C ASP A 20 -3.65 13.25 -10.54
N ALA A 21 -4.24 12.44 -11.41
CA ALA A 21 -3.89 11.04 -11.51
C ALA A 21 -3.55 10.70 -12.96
N VAL A 22 -2.72 9.67 -13.13
CA VAL A 22 -2.35 9.16 -14.45
C VAL A 22 -2.79 7.71 -14.52
N GLY A 23 -3.85 7.46 -15.30
CA GLY A 23 -4.36 6.11 -15.56
C GLY A 23 -3.84 5.59 -16.89
N LYS A 24 -3.96 4.28 -17.12
CA LYS A 24 -3.72 3.65 -18.43
C LYS A 24 -4.98 2.95 -18.91
N LYS A 25 -5.29 3.07 -20.19
CA LYS A 25 -6.28 2.25 -20.88
C LYS A 25 -5.74 0.84 -21.11
N GLU A 26 -6.60 -0.10 -21.49
CA GLU A 26 -6.20 -1.47 -21.86
C GLU A 26 -5.15 -1.51 -22.98
N ASP A 27 -5.14 -0.51 -23.87
CA ASP A 27 -4.14 -0.35 -24.95
C ASP A 27 -2.84 0.33 -24.49
N GLY A 28 -2.67 0.56 -23.19
CA GLY A 28 -1.49 1.17 -22.58
C GLY A 28 -1.41 2.68 -22.69
N LYS A 29 -2.35 3.35 -23.37
CA LYS A 29 -2.35 4.82 -23.48
C LYS A 29 -2.75 5.47 -22.16
N LEU A 30 -2.10 6.59 -21.86
CA LEU A 30 -2.46 7.38 -20.69
C LEU A 30 -3.89 7.91 -20.81
N ILE A 31 -4.57 7.99 -19.68
CA ILE A 31 -5.86 8.65 -19.54
C ILE A 31 -5.57 10.10 -19.15
N ASP A 32 -5.84 11.02 -20.07
CA ASP A 32 -5.80 12.46 -19.79
C ASP A 32 -6.99 12.87 -18.91
N ASN A 33 -6.82 13.93 -18.11
CA ASN A 33 -7.85 14.52 -17.25
C ASN A 33 -8.43 13.57 -16.20
N MET A 34 -7.60 12.67 -15.66
CA MET A 34 -8.00 11.83 -14.54
C MET A 34 -7.70 12.52 -13.22
N ALA A 35 -8.65 12.43 -12.29
CA ALA A 35 -8.45 12.87 -10.93
C ALA A 35 -8.80 11.73 -9.98
N MET A 36 -8.04 11.64 -8.89
CA MET A 36 -8.25 10.67 -7.83
C MET A 36 -8.67 11.40 -6.57
N TYR A 37 -9.72 10.88 -5.93
CA TYR A 37 -10.11 11.27 -4.59
C TYR A 37 -9.94 10.09 -3.65
N GLU A 38 -8.99 10.19 -2.73
CA GLU A 38 -8.68 9.11 -1.80
C GLU A 38 -9.23 9.45 -0.41
N ILE A 39 -10.04 8.55 0.13
CA ILE A 39 -10.61 8.67 1.49
C ILE A 39 -9.82 7.73 2.41
N THR A 40 -8.83 8.28 3.10
CA THR A 40 -7.91 7.47 3.93
C THR A 40 -8.37 7.27 5.37
N LYS A 41 -9.42 7.97 5.82
CA LYS A 41 -9.91 7.90 7.20
C LYS A 41 -11.38 8.28 7.34
N GLY A 42 -12.00 7.86 8.44
CA GLY A 42 -13.36 8.26 8.83
C GLY A 42 -14.49 7.44 8.17
N LEU A 43 -14.20 6.53 7.23
CA LEU A 43 -15.22 5.61 6.69
C LEU A 43 -15.65 4.56 7.72
N SER A 44 -14.69 4.01 8.46
CA SER A 44 -14.95 2.99 9.49
C SER A 44 -15.82 3.50 10.64
N GLU A 45 -15.77 4.80 10.94
CA GLU A 45 -16.55 5.44 12.00
C GLU A 45 -18.01 5.69 11.62
N LYS A 46 -18.36 5.58 10.33
CA LYS A 46 -19.68 5.93 9.79
C LYS A 46 -20.71 4.80 9.80
N ASN A 47 -20.32 3.58 10.20
CA ASN A 47 -21.20 2.40 10.19
C ASN A 47 -22.00 2.27 8.88
N LEU A 48 -21.33 2.49 7.74
CA LEU A 48 -21.95 2.48 6.43
C LEU A 48 -22.51 1.09 6.12
N SER A 49 -23.61 1.05 5.39
CA SER A 49 -24.14 -0.19 4.85
C SER A 49 -23.21 -0.78 3.78
N ASP A 50 -23.44 -2.04 3.40
CA ASP A 50 -22.61 -2.70 2.38
C ASP A 50 -22.77 -2.11 0.98
N GLU A 51 -23.82 -1.33 0.74
CA GLU A 51 -24.06 -0.64 -0.52
C GLU A 51 -24.48 0.79 -0.20
N PHE A 52 -23.65 1.75 -0.58
CA PHE A 52 -23.92 3.17 -0.34
C PHE A 52 -23.54 4.00 -1.57
N GLU A 53 -24.07 5.21 -1.64
CA GLU A 53 -23.75 6.14 -2.72
C GLU A 53 -22.78 7.21 -2.24
N ILE A 54 -21.74 7.46 -3.05
CA ILE A 54 -20.89 8.63 -2.94
C ILE A 54 -21.35 9.67 -3.95
N THR A 55 -21.61 10.89 -3.50
CA THR A 55 -21.85 12.03 -4.37
C THR A 55 -20.60 12.90 -4.43
N VAL A 56 -20.04 13.11 -5.62
CA VAL A 56 -18.91 14.02 -5.85
C VAL A 56 -19.41 15.24 -6.60
N LYS A 57 -19.24 16.42 -6.00
CA LYS A 57 -19.60 17.71 -6.62
C LYS A 57 -18.36 18.52 -6.99
N VAL A 58 -18.25 18.85 -8.27
CA VAL A 58 -17.11 19.56 -8.88
C VAL A 58 -17.62 20.87 -9.49
N ASN A 59 -17.29 22.02 -8.89
CA ASN A 59 -17.48 23.32 -9.54
C ASN A 59 -16.42 23.51 -10.63
N VAL A 60 -16.85 23.79 -11.86
CA VAL A 60 -15.93 24.06 -12.97
C VAL A 60 -16.08 25.53 -13.37
N SER A 61 -14.97 26.23 -13.51
CA SER A 61 -14.98 27.64 -13.93
C SER A 61 -15.73 27.80 -15.26
N GLY A 62 -16.63 28.78 -15.33
CA GLY A 62 -17.50 29.00 -16.48
C GLY A 62 -18.87 28.31 -16.40
N PHE A 63 -19.08 27.45 -15.41
CA PHE A 63 -20.39 26.83 -15.14
C PHE A 63 -20.95 27.36 -13.81
N HIS A 64 -22.25 27.67 -13.81
CA HIS A 64 -22.94 28.17 -12.62
C HIS A 64 -23.21 27.05 -11.60
N GLU A 65 -23.62 25.88 -12.09
CA GLU A 65 -23.94 24.71 -11.27
C GLU A 65 -22.75 23.74 -11.21
N PRO A 66 -22.58 23.02 -10.08
CA PRO A 66 -21.58 21.97 -9.98
C PRO A 66 -21.93 20.77 -10.89
N PHE A 67 -20.91 20.15 -11.45
CA PHE A 67 -21.02 18.80 -11.98
C PHE A 67 -21.16 17.83 -10.82
N GLU A 68 -22.17 16.97 -10.89
CA GLU A 68 -22.49 15.99 -9.85
C GLU A 68 -22.33 14.58 -10.39
N PHE A 69 -21.54 13.77 -9.69
CA PHE A 69 -21.34 12.36 -9.98
C PHE A 69 -21.89 11.53 -8.82
N GLN A 70 -22.80 10.61 -9.14
CA GLN A 70 -23.30 9.61 -8.20
C GLN A 70 -22.58 8.30 -8.46
N VAL A 71 -21.80 7.86 -7.49
CA VAL A 71 -20.96 6.68 -7.58
C VAL A 71 -21.51 5.63 -6.63
N PRO A 72 -22.14 4.55 -7.13
CA PRO A 72 -22.56 3.45 -6.29
C PRO A 72 -21.33 2.69 -5.81
N VAL A 73 -21.22 2.49 -4.49
CA VAL A 73 -20.14 1.75 -3.86
C VAL A 73 -20.70 0.48 -3.25
N LYS A 74 -20.01 -0.63 -3.48
CA LYS A 74 -20.31 -1.93 -2.90
C LYS A 74 -19.13 -2.42 -2.08
N ASN A 75 -19.40 -2.81 -0.85
CA ASN A 75 -18.43 -3.42 0.03
C ASN A 75 -18.15 -4.86 -0.41
N LEU A 76 -16.99 -5.07 -1.04
CA LEU A 76 -16.55 -6.39 -1.51
C LEU A 76 -15.75 -7.17 -0.43
N SER A 77 -15.58 -6.61 0.77
CA SER A 77 -14.81 -7.25 1.85
C SER A 77 -15.56 -8.36 2.60
N LYS A 78 -16.80 -8.68 2.22
CA LYS A 78 -17.59 -9.76 2.85
C LYS A 78 -16.91 -11.13 2.77
N ASN A 79 -16.16 -11.38 1.70
CA ASN A 79 -15.44 -12.63 1.48
C ASN A 79 -13.96 -12.51 1.85
N LYS A 80 -13.64 -11.70 2.87
CA LYS A 80 -12.26 -11.53 3.27
C LYS A 80 -11.71 -12.76 3.98
N ILE A 81 -10.45 -13.08 3.69
CA ILE A 81 -9.68 -14.02 4.49
C ILE A 81 -8.81 -13.19 5.43
N LEU A 82 -9.05 -13.35 6.73
CA LEU A 82 -8.33 -12.63 7.77
C LEU A 82 -7.33 -13.57 8.45
N LEU A 83 -6.04 -13.30 8.26
CA LEU A 83 -4.95 -14.03 8.89
C LEU A 83 -4.37 -13.16 10.00
N LYS A 84 -4.27 -13.70 11.22
CA LYS A 84 -3.64 -13.04 12.38
C LYS A 84 -2.51 -13.92 12.90
N PRO A 85 -1.40 -14.03 12.14
CA PRO A 85 -0.32 -14.93 12.54
C PRO A 85 0.37 -14.48 13.83
N ASP A 86 0.41 -13.16 14.10
CA ASP A 86 1.11 -12.55 15.24
C ASP A 86 2.52 -13.13 15.44
N LYS A 87 3.20 -13.35 14.32
CA LYS A 87 4.47 -14.07 14.25
C LYS A 87 5.60 -13.09 14.01
N THR A 88 6.67 -13.26 14.79
CA THR A 88 7.87 -12.42 14.72
C THR A 88 9.00 -13.17 14.02
N GLN A 89 9.79 -12.44 13.23
CA GLN A 89 11.08 -12.89 12.72
C GLN A 89 12.15 -11.84 13.02
N SER A 90 13.37 -12.28 13.31
CA SER A 90 14.44 -11.42 13.82
C SER A 90 15.81 -11.76 13.22
N SER A 91 16.65 -10.75 13.08
CA SER A 91 18.05 -10.88 12.66
C SER A 91 18.89 -9.78 13.31
N GLY A 92 19.90 -10.19 14.09
CA GLY A 92 20.68 -9.27 14.91
C GLY A 92 19.79 -8.49 15.88
N THR A 93 19.79 -7.16 15.78
CA THR A 93 18.96 -6.28 16.61
C THR A 93 17.62 -5.92 15.95
N PHE A 94 17.41 -6.29 14.69
CA PHE A 94 16.17 -6.04 13.97
C PHE A 94 15.17 -7.17 14.22
N SER A 95 13.90 -6.80 14.31
CA SER A 95 12.78 -7.73 14.32
C SER A 95 11.55 -7.10 13.67
N TYR A 96 10.71 -7.93 13.06
CA TYR A 96 9.39 -7.51 12.62
C TYR A 96 8.35 -8.58 12.96
N THR A 97 7.13 -8.13 13.20
CA THR A 97 5.99 -8.98 13.54
C THR A 97 4.88 -8.76 12.53
N VAL A 98 4.50 -9.82 11.84
CA VAL A 98 3.30 -9.80 10.98
C VAL A 98 2.09 -9.91 11.90
N LYS A 99 1.40 -8.79 12.11
CA LYS A 99 0.21 -8.71 12.98
C LYS A 99 -1.00 -9.28 12.26
N GLN A 100 -1.18 -8.89 11.01
CA GLN A 100 -2.36 -9.23 10.24
C GLN A 100 -2.09 -9.22 8.73
N ILE A 101 -2.73 -10.14 8.02
CA ILE A 101 -2.90 -10.09 6.57
C ILE A 101 -4.39 -10.21 6.27
N GLU A 102 -4.93 -9.30 5.47
CA GLU A 102 -6.32 -9.31 5.03
C GLU A 102 -6.37 -9.44 3.51
N LEU A 103 -6.94 -10.54 3.03
CA LEU A 103 -7.11 -10.82 1.61
C LEU A 103 -8.54 -10.48 1.21
N THR A 104 -8.71 -9.64 0.21
CA THR A 104 -10.00 -9.34 -0.40
C THR A 104 -9.91 -9.47 -1.92
N PRO A 105 -11.04 -9.53 -2.64
CA PRO A 105 -11.04 -9.56 -4.10
C PRO A 105 -10.39 -8.33 -4.77
N VAL A 106 -10.23 -7.22 -4.05
CA VAL A 106 -9.74 -5.94 -4.60
C VAL A 106 -8.38 -5.50 -4.06
N THR A 107 -7.98 -5.98 -2.88
CA THR A 107 -6.75 -5.55 -2.21
C THR A 107 -6.27 -6.61 -1.23
N THR A 108 -4.95 -6.74 -1.10
CA THR A 108 -4.28 -7.44 -0.02
C THR A 108 -3.70 -6.41 0.94
N ARG A 109 -3.99 -6.51 2.24
CA ARG A 109 -3.50 -5.59 3.26
C ARG A 109 -2.55 -6.30 4.21
N LEU A 110 -1.39 -5.72 4.47
CA LEU A 110 -0.38 -6.23 5.39
C LEU A 110 -0.18 -5.24 6.53
N ILE A 111 -0.34 -5.71 7.78
CA ILE A 111 -0.06 -4.92 8.98
C ILE A 111 1.14 -5.52 9.69
N VAL A 112 2.20 -4.72 9.83
CA VAL A 112 3.49 -5.14 10.39
C VAL A 112 4.00 -4.10 11.39
N ASP A 113 4.47 -4.59 12.53
CA ASP A 113 5.28 -3.80 13.45
C ASP A 113 6.75 -4.19 13.29
N SER A 114 7.66 -3.23 13.23
CA SER A 114 9.10 -3.52 13.23
C SER A 114 9.86 -2.68 14.24
N LYS A 115 10.96 -3.25 14.76
CA LYS A 115 11.78 -2.63 15.79
C LYS A 115 13.26 -2.95 15.58
N GLY A 116 14.11 -2.04 16.04
CA GLY A 116 15.56 -2.17 16.04
C GLY A 116 16.22 -1.65 14.77
N LYS A 117 17.56 -1.79 14.70
CA LYS A 117 18.34 -1.25 13.59
C LYS A 117 18.22 -2.17 12.39
N VAL A 118 17.70 -1.64 11.28
CA VAL A 118 17.59 -2.36 10.01
C VAL A 118 18.97 -2.91 9.59
N PRO A 119 19.05 -4.20 9.17
CA PRO A 119 20.29 -4.79 8.68
C PRO A 119 20.77 -4.08 7.40
N SER A 120 22.05 -3.77 7.35
CA SER A 120 22.73 -3.18 6.20
C SER A 120 23.81 -4.16 5.70
N THR A 121 23.96 -4.30 4.39
CA THR A 121 25.04 -5.10 3.80
C THR A 121 26.32 -4.28 3.62
N ALA A 122 27.41 -4.94 3.22
CA ALA A 122 28.69 -4.26 2.96
C ALA A 122 28.57 -3.22 1.83
N GLU A 123 27.70 -3.47 0.84
CA GLU A 123 27.39 -2.57 -0.27
C GLU A 123 26.60 -1.32 0.17
N GLN A 124 26.00 -1.34 1.36
CA GLN A 124 25.24 -0.25 1.96
C GLN A 124 26.06 0.47 3.04
N SER A 125 27.33 0.76 2.74
CA SER A 125 28.27 1.40 3.65
C SER A 125 28.92 2.65 3.04
N GLY A 126 29.62 3.44 3.89
CA GLY A 126 30.27 4.68 3.47
C GLY A 126 29.26 5.77 3.09
N ASP A 127 29.24 6.12 1.81
CA ASP A 127 28.35 7.15 1.25
C ASP A 127 26.96 6.59 0.85
N LEU A 128 26.78 5.28 1.01
CA LEU A 128 25.53 4.59 0.80
C LEU A 128 24.93 4.14 2.13
N SER A 129 23.61 4.03 2.16
CA SER A 129 22.87 3.60 3.34
C SER A 129 21.66 2.75 2.94
N ALA A 130 21.17 1.96 3.90
CA ALA A 130 19.90 1.26 3.78
C ALA A 130 18.74 2.19 4.16
N THR A 131 17.61 2.05 3.47
CA THR A 131 16.32 2.62 3.88
C THR A 131 15.75 1.91 5.11
N LYS A 132 14.53 2.33 5.53
CA LYS A 132 13.69 1.48 6.38
C LYS A 132 13.45 0.11 5.71
N MET A 133 12.96 -0.84 6.50
CA MET A 133 12.52 -2.13 5.96
C MET A 133 11.21 -1.98 5.19
N TYR A 134 11.18 -2.53 3.98
CA TYR A 134 9.98 -2.69 3.16
C TYR A 134 9.68 -4.18 3.00
N TYR A 135 8.53 -4.51 2.44
CA TYR A 135 8.06 -5.89 2.33
C TYR A 135 7.48 -6.12 0.94
N ASP A 136 7.98 -7.13 0.24
CA ASP A 136 7.28 -7.69 -0.91
C ASP A 136 6.48 -8.92 -0.46
N ILE A 137 5.38 -9.20 -1.14
CA ILE A 137 4.50 -10.34 -0.85
C ILE A 137 4.44 -11.23 -2.08
N VAL A 138 4.67 -12.53 -1.90
CA VAL A 138 4.53 -13.53 -2.97
C VAL A 138 3.60 -14.68 -2.56
N ASP A 139 2.94 -15.29 -3.55
CA ASP A 139 2.19 -16.53 -3.34
C ASP A 139 3.08 -17.80 -3.34
N GLN A 140 2.46 -18.98 -3.23
CA GLN A 140 3.14 -20.28 -3.27
C GLN A 140 3.90 -20.56 -4.58
N ASP A 141 3.49 -19.92 -5.68
CA ASP A 141 4.09 -20.10 -7.00
C ASP A 141 5.19 -19.03 -7.25
N GLY A 142 5.40 -18.11 -6.31
CA GLY A 142 6.36 -17.02 -6.41
C GLY A 142 5.82 -15.78 -7.13
N ASN A 143 4.51 -15.70 -7.39
CA ASN A 143 3.90 -14.51 -8.01
C ASN A 143 3.88 -13.36 -7.00
N GLN A 144 4.57 -12.28 -7.34
CA GLN A 144 4.67 -11.10 -6.49
C GLN A 144 3.47 -10.17 -6.67
N LEU A 145 2.93 -9.68 -5.56
CA LEU A 145 1.93 -8.63 -5.58
C LEU A 145 2.58 -7.25 -5.77
N GLU A 146 1.95 -6.41 -6.57
CA GLU A 146 2.32 -5.00 -6.69
C GLU A 146 1.81 -4.21 -5.48
N GLN A 147 2.69 -3.46 -4.81
CA GLN A 147 2.33 -2.56 -3.72
C GLN A 147 1.69 -1.28 -4.26
N HIS A 148 0.61 -0.85 -3.63
CA HIS A 148 -0.04 0.42 -3.93
C HIS A 148 0.65 1.54 -3.13
N MET A 149 1.03 2.63 -3.81
CA MET A 149 1.55 3.86 -3.19
C MET A 149 2.75 3.65 -2.26
N LEU A 150 3.82 3.03 -2.76
CA LEU A 150 5.07 2.85 -2.01
C LEU A 150 5.70 4.22 -1.62
N GLY A 151 5.62 4.55 -0.34
CA GLY A 151 6.17 5.79 0.22
C GLY A 151 7.68 5.71 0.45
N LEU A 152 8.44 6.61 -0.19
CA LEU A 152 9.87 6.77 0.05
C LEU A 152 10.13 7.79 1.17
N PHE A 153 11.02 7.43 2.09
CA PHE A 153 11.41 8.27 3.22
C PHE A 153 12.79 8.89 2.97
N HIS A 154 12.84 10.22 2.85
CA HIS A 154 14.07 10.97 2.62
C HIS A 154 14.86 11.25 3.91
N ARG A 155 15.00 10.24 4.77
CA ARG A 155 15.69 10.34 6.07
C ARG A 155 16.13 8.97 6.59
N SER A 156 16.99 9.00 7.60
CA SER A 156 17.44 7.80 8.30
C SER A 156 16.28 7.00 8.88
N PRO A 157 16.37 5.66 8.87
CA PRO A 157 15.35 4.82 9.47
C PRO A 157 15.18 5.12 10.95
N ASP A 158 13.94 5.20 11.40
CA ASP A 158 13.58 5.19 12.80
C ASP A 158 13.84 3.80 13.39
N SER A 159 13.86 3.71 14.72
CA SER A 159 14.04 2.44 15.42
C SER A 159 12.76 1.60 15.49
N GLU A 160 11.60 2.18 15.23
CA GLU A 160 10.31 1.48 15.28
C GLU A 160 9.37 1.99 14.17
N TYR A 161 8.61 1.07 13.58
CA TYR A 161 7.59 1.36 12.58
C TYR A 161 6.33 0.55 12.83
N HIS A 162 5.19 1.17 12.55
CA HIS A 162 3.91 0.51 12.35
C HIS A 162 3.49 0.76 10.91
N GLU A 163 3.44 -0.30 10.12
CA GLU A 163 3.14 -0.24 8.69
C GLU A 163 1.79 -0.88 8.43
N ASP A 164 0.99 -0.21 7.60
CA ASP A 164 -0.32 -0.64 7.17
C ASP A 164 -0.38 -0.44 5.66
N GLU A 165 0.02 -1.49 4.95
CA GLU A 165 0.40 -1.43 3.53
C GLU A 165 -0.63 -2.16 2.67
N ALA A 166 -0.95 -1.57 1.52
CA ALA A 166 -1.90 -2.12 0.56
C ALA A 166 -1.18 -2.63 -0.68
N TYR A 167 -1.62 -3.79 -1.18
CA TYR A 167 -1.11 -4.45 -2.37
C TYR A 167 -2.27 -4.90 -3.25
N SER A 168 -1.95 -5.20 -4.50
CA SER A 168 -2.89 -5.82 -5.44
C SER A 168 -3.50 -7.10 -4.87
N PRO A 169 -4.73 -7.47 -5.26
CA PRO A 169 -5.33 -8.73 -4.84
C PRO A 169 -4.61 -9.92 -5.48
N PHE A 170 -4.65 -11.08 -4.82
CA PHE A 170 -4.26 -12.33 -5.48
C PHE A 170 -5.28 -12.72 -6.55
N THR A 171 -4.82 -13.19 -7.71
CA THR A 171 -5.71 -13.67 -8.80
C THR A 171 -6.56 -14.88 -8.38
N LYS A 172 -6.01 -15.71 -7.49
CA LYS A 172 -6.66 -16.87 -6.86
C LYS A 172 -6.28 -16.88 -5.38
N THR A 173 -7.13 -17.41 -4.51
CA THR A 173 -6.75 -17.59 -3.10
C THR A 173 -5.48 -18.43 -3.01
N PRO A 174 -4.38 -17.91 -2.45
CA PRO A 174 -3.13 -18.66 -2.34
C PRO A 174 -3.23 -19.69 -1.22
N THR A 175 -2.44 -20.76 -1.29
CA THR A 175 -2.33 -21.75 -0.20
C THR A 175 -1.36 -21.31 0.89
N SER A 176 -0.43 -20.43 0.54
CA SER A 176 0.53 -19.83 1.44
C SER A 176 0.98 -18.49 0.90
N ILE A 177 1.37 -17.60 1.79
CA ILE A 177 1.90 -16.28 1.47
C ILE A 177 3.30 -16.19 2.07
N THR A 178 4.27 -15.73 1.28
CA THR A 178 5.62 -15.45 1.79
C THR A 178 5.84 -13.95 1.80
N ILE A 179 6.16 -13.43 2.99
CA ILE A 179 6.58 -12.05 3.20
C ILE A 179 8.09 -12.00 3.02
N LYS A 180 8.56 -11.09 2.15
CA LYS A 180 9.96 -10.92 1.76
C LYS A 180 10.46 -9.54 2.15
N PRO A 181 11.09 -9.40 3.33
CA PRO A 181 11.65 -8.13 3.76
C PRO A 181 12.82 -7.70 2.88
N TYR A 182 12.87 -6.42 2.53
CA TYR A 182 13.96 -5.85 1.76
C TYR A 182 14.26 -4.41 2.18
N THR A 183 15.51 -3.99 1.96
CA THR A 183 15.90 -2.58 2.01
C THR A 183 16.23 -2.10 0.61
N MET A 184 16.11 -0.80 0.37
CA MET A 184 16.70 -0.17 -0.81
C MET A 184 18.01 0.51 -0.41
N THR A 185 18.90 0.63 -1.39
CA THR A 185 20.13 1.41 -1.21
C THR A 185 19.88 2.85 -1.61
N VAL A 186 20.34 3.78 -0.78
CA VAL A 186 20.24 5.23 -1.00
C VAL A 186 21.60 5.90 -0.89
N LYS A 187 21.75 7.06 -1.53
CA LYS A 187 22.90 7.96 -1.34
C LYS A 187 22.74 8.81 -0.07
N LYS A 188 23.76 9.60 0.26
CA LYS A 188 23.74 10.58 1.37
C LYS A 188 22.55 11.55 1.35
N ASP A 189 22.02 11.88 0.17
CA ASP A 189 20.86 12.76 -0.01
C ASP A 189 19.51 12.02 0.05
N TRP A 190 19.53 10.72 0.38
CA TRP A 190 18.37 9.82 0.43
C TRP A 190 17.71 9.51 -0.93
N SER A 191 18.36 9.85 -2.04
CA SER A 191 17.92 9.36 -3.35
C SER A 191 18.18 7.85 -3.48
N VAL A 192 17.15 7.11 -3.92
CA VAL A 192 17.25 5.67 -4.18
C VAL A 192 18.11 5.44 -5.42
N ILE A 193 19.04 4.49 -5.33
CA ILE A 193 19.84 4.08 -6.49
C ILE A 193 19.14 3.00 -7.29
N GLU A 194 19.37 3.01 -8.60
CA GLU A 194 18.91 1.98 -9.51
C GLU A 194 20.01 0.94 -9.72
N ASN A 195 19.60 -0.30 -10.01
CA ASN A 195 20.46 -1.37 -10.46
C ASN A 195 20.75 -1.23 -11.98
N GLN A 196 21.49 -2.17 -12.55
CA GLN A 196 21.88 -2.13 -13.96
C GLN A 196 20.69 -2.21 -14.95
N GLU A 197 19.51 -2.64 -14.47
CA GLU A 197 18.29 -2.79 -15.25
C GLU A 197 17.36 -1.56 -15.13
N GLY A 198 17.77 -0.53 -14.38
CA GLY A 198 16.94 0.65 -14.10
C GLY A 198 15.88 0.42 -13.01
N ASN A 199 15.91 -0.73 -12.32
CA ASN A 199 15.03 -1.00 -11.19
C ASN A 199 15.68 -0.51 -9.90
N TRP A 200 14.91 -0.11 -8.89
CA TRP A 200 15.48 0.23 -7.58
C TRP A 200 16.32 -0.92 -7.01
N ALA A 201 17.51 -0.60 -6.50
CA ALA A 201 18.43 -1.58 -5.97
C ALA A 201 17.93 -2.12 -4.62
N LYS A 202 17.08 -3.14 -4.68
CA LYS A 202 16.54 -3.88 -3.53
C LYS A 202 17.56 -4.91 -3.03
N THR A 203 17.72 -4.96 -1.72
CA THR A 203 18.49 -5.98 -0.99
C THR A 203 17.53 -6.80 -0.14
N TYR A 204 17.30 -8.06 -0.51
CA TYR A 204 16.42 -8.96 0.22
C TYR A 204 17.13 -9.64 1.39
N HIS A 205 16.47 -9.65 2.55
CA HIS A 205 16.96 -10.28 3.77
C HIS A 205 16.33 -11.66 3.92
N LYS A 206 16.93 -12.67 3.27
CA LYS A 206 16.35 -14.03 3.15
C LYS A 206 16.17 -14.73 4.50
N ASP A 207 17.05 -14.47 5.45
CA ASP A 207 16.95 -14.95 6.83
C ASP A 207 15.72 -14.40 7.56
N LEU A 208 15.18 -13.26 7.08
CA LEU A 208 13.97 -12.64 7.60
C LEU A 208 12.69 -13.05 6.85
N GLU A 209 12.76 -13.88 5.81
CA GLU A 209 11.56 -14.32 5.08
C GLU A 209 10.62 -15.13 5.97
N MET A 210 9.31 -14.93 5.80
CA MET A 210 8.29 -15.61 6.58
C MET A 210 7.17 -16.13 5.67
N THR A 211 6.97 -17.44 5.66
CA THR A 211 5.82 -18.08 5.02
C THR A 211 4.70 -18.29 6.04
N ILE A 212 3.49 -17.86 5.67
CA ILE A 212 2.26 -17.97 6.44
C ILE A 212 1.30 -18.86 5.64
N PRO A 213 0.85 -20.00 6.19
CA PRO A 213 -0.15 -20.83 5.52
C PRO A 213 -1.50 -20.12 5.48
N VAL A 214 -2.21 -20.27 4.37
CA VAL A 214 -3.59 -19.81 4.23
C VAL A 214 -4.49 -21.04 4.40
N PRO A 215 -5.37 -21.06 5.43
CA PRO A 215 -6.27 -22.18 5.63
C PRO A 215 -7.14 -22.42 4.41
N SER A 216 -7.29 -23.68 4.01
CA SER A 216 -8.32 -24.07 3.05
C SER A 216 -9.69 -23.70 3.64
N GLN A 217 -10.53 -23.06 2.83
CA GLN A 217 -11.93 -22.80 3.19
C GLN A 217 -12.80 -24.04 3.03
#